data_AF-A0A1M3TSL2-F1
#
_entry.id   AF-A0A1M3TSL2-F1
#
_cell.length_a   1.000
_cell.length_b   1.000
_cell.length_c   1.000
_cell.angle_alpha   90.00
_cell.angle_beta   90.00
_cell.angle_gamma   90.00
#
_symmetry.space_group_name_H-M   'P 1'
#
loop_
_entity.id
_entity.type
_entity.pdbx_description
1 polymer ?
#
loop_
_entity_poly.entity_id
_entity_poly.type
_entity_poly.pdbx_seq_one_letter_code
_entity_poly.pdbx_strand_id
1 'polypeptide(L)'
;MADGLNEARALRVAEIINDYRTLLVHISQQNVQIPSAEANEEGYKTIREGLAAAQALMSSNYNPSMTPAQSNVETEKAELQRVILDASARRFQAHRIYLRVAAARRWAINRQNILRGQQPGPQHAAQLKTVSNTFRQEMAQVTDQYVVADLRAADTRAGHWLADDPSLPVILTWIRSHP
;
A
#
# COMPACT_ATOMS: atom_id res chain seq x y z
N MET A 1 -23.07 17.37 20.02
CA MET A 1 -24.24 17.18 19.13
C MET A 1 -23.68 16.65 17.84
N ALA A 2 -24.18 15.51 17.38
CA ALA A 2 -23.68 14.89 16.17
C ALA A 2 -23.87 15.87 15.00
N ASP A 3 -22.80 16.06 14.25
CA ASP A 3 -22.70 17.03 13.16
C ASP A 3 -23.52 16.66 11.92
N GLY A 4 -24.30 15.57 11.97
CA GLY A 4 -25.10 15.07 10.85
C GLY A 4 -24.27 14.42 9.74
N LEU A 5 -22.97 14.19 9.94
CA LEU A 5 -22.05 13.70 8.89
C LEU A 5 -21.77 12.19 8.96
N ASN A 6 -22.51 11.42 9.77
CA ASN A 6 -22.28 9.97 9.90
C ASN A 6 -22.50 9.22 8.58
N GLU A 7 -23.45 9.63 7.74
CA GLU A 7 -23.63 9.06 6.40
C GLU A 7 -22.41 9.31 5.50
N ALA A 8 -21.84 10.52 5.54
CA ALA A 8 -20.62 10.85 4.80
C ALA A 8 -19.42 10.04 5.30
N ARG A 9 -19.29 9.84 6.62
CA ARG A 9 -18.26 8.96 7.21
C ARG A 9 -18.43 7.51 6.79
N ALA A 10 -19.65 6.98 6.81
CA ALA A 10 -19.93 5.60 6.40
C ALA A 10 -19.59 5.38 4.92
N LEU A 11 -19.92 6.35 4.06
CA LEU A 11 -19.50 6.33 2.65
C LEU A 11 -17.98 6.35 2.53
N ARG A 12 -17.30 7.23 3.28
CA ARG A 12 -15.84 7.33 3.27
C ARG A 12 -15.15 6.03 3.71
N VAL A 13 -15.70 5.34 4.71
CA VAL A 13 -15.24 4.00 5.10
C VAL A 13 -15.32 3.02 3.92
N ALA A 14 -16.45 2.99 3.22
CA ALA A 14 -16.65 2.09 2.09
C ALA A 14 -15.65 2.36 0.95
N GLU A 15 -15.40 3.64 0.63
CA GLU A 15 -14.41 4.08 -0.37
C GLU A 15 -13.00 3.60 -0.03
N ILE A 16 -12.53 3.84 1.20
CA ILE A 16 -11.19 3.45 1.64
C ILE A 16 -11.03 1.92 1.62
N ILE A 17 -12.04 1.18 2.08
CA ILE A 17 -12.02 -0.29 2.09
C ILE A 17 -12.01 -0.85 0.67
N ASN A 18 -12.78 -0.26 -0.25
CA ASN A 18 -12.80 -0.68 -1.64
C ASN A 18 -11.43 -0.49 -2.31
N ASP A 19 -10.80 0.66 -2.10
CA ASP A 19 -9.46 0.94 -2.62
C ASP A 19 -8.41 0.02 -2.02
N TYR A 20 -8.47 -0.22 -0.72
CA TYR A 20 -7.59 -1.17 -0.04
C TYR A 20 -7.69 -2.57 -0.66
N ARG A 21 -8.90 -3.09 -0.87
CA ARG A 21 -9.12 -4.40 -1.52
C ARG A 21 -8.57 -4.43 -2.95
N THR A 22 -8.82 -3.36 -3.71
CA THR A 22 -8.32 -3.20 -5.08
C THR A 22 -6.79 -3.24 -5.11
N LEU A 23 -6.11 -2.56 -4.18
CA LEU A 23 -4.66 -2.60 -4.04
C LEU A 23 -4.14 -4.01 -3.76
N LEU A 24 -4.76 -4.74 -2.82
CA LEU A 24 -4.35 -6.12 -2.52
C LEU A 24 -4.46 -7.05 -3.74
N VAL A 25 -5.55 -6.92 -4.50
CA VAL A 25 -5.72 -7.66 -5.76
C VAL A 25 -4.60 -7.32 -6.74
N HIS A 26 -4.32 -6.03 -6.96
CA HIS A 26 -3.26 -5.63 -7.87
C HIS A 26 -1.87 -6.05 -7.43
N ILE A 27 -1.58 -6.09 -6.13
CA ILE A 27 -0.31 -6.59 -5.60
C ILE A 27 -0.14 -8.07 -5.93
N SER A 28 -1.17 -8.90 -5.70
CA SER A 28 -1.10 -10.34 -5.98
C SER A 28 -0.84 -10.64 -7.47
N GLN A 29 -1.35 -9.79 -8.37
CA GLN A 29 -1.12 -9.86 -9.81
C GLN A 29 0.30 -9.49 -10.24
N GLN A 30 1.12 -8.89 -9.37
CA GLN A 30 2.51 -8.55 -9.70
C GLN A 30 3.49 -9.73 -9.55
N ASN A 31 3.01 -10.92 -9.15
CA ASN A 31 3.86 -12.09 -9.00
C ASN A 31 4.54 -12.44 -10.32
N VAL A 32 5.82 -12.84 -10.25
CA VAL A 32 6.63 -13.24 -11.39
C VAL A 32 7.34 -14.55 -11.07
N GLN A 33 7.65 -15.34 -12.08
CA GLN A 33 8.49 -16.51 -11.90
C GLN A 33 9.92 -16.04 -11.53
N ILE A 34 10.39 -16.44 -10.35
CA ILE A 34 11.73 -16.10 -9.85
C ILE A 34 12.67 -17.28 -10.10
N PRO A 35 13.70 -17.16 -10.95
CA PRO A 35 14.72 -18.18 -11.10
C PRO A 35 15.49 -18.37 -9.79
N SER A 36 15.70 -19.62 -9.36
CA SER A 36 16.37 -19.93 -8.08
C SER A 36 17.76 -19.30 -7.96
N ALA A 37 18.53 -19.29 -9.06
CA ALA A 37 19.86 -18.68 -9.13
C ALA A 37 19.84 -17.14 -8.93
N GLU A 38 18.71 -16.49 -9.21
CA GLU A 38 18.55 -15.04 -9.15
C GLU A 38 17.69 -14.58 -7.95
N ALA A 39 17.30 -15.50 -7.07
CA ALA A 39 16.43 -15.20 -5.92
C ALA A 39 16.99 -14.12 -4.99
N ASN A 40 18.29 -13.84 -5.05
CA ASN A 40 18.97 -12.83 -4.26
C ASN A 40 19.05 -11.45 -4.89
N GLU A 41 18.60 -11.29 -6.13
CA GLU A 41 18.56 -10.01 -6.81
C GLU A 41 17.52 -9.07 -6.17
N GLU A 42 17.84 -7.78 -6.15
CA GLU A 42 17.12 -6.75 -5.38
C GLU A 42 15.63 -6.65 -5.72
N GLY A 43 15.26 -6.72 -7.01
CA GLY A 43 13.86 -6.63 -7.41
C GLY A 43 13.09 -7.89 -7.05
N TYR A 44 13.66 -9.08 -7.22
CA TYR A 44 12.98 -10.33 -6.84
C TYR A 44 12.79 -10.44 -5.32
N LYS A 45 13.77 -10.01 -4.52
CA LYS A 45 13.61 -9.87 -3.07
C LYS A 45 12.45 -8.94 -2.71
N THR A 46 12.41 -7.76 -3.34
CA THR A 46 11.36 -6.75 -3.10
C THR A 46 9.96 -7.27 -3.46
N ILE A 47 9.82 -8.02 -4.56
CA ILE A 47 8.54 -8.66 -4.93
C ILE A 47 8.12 -9.66 -3.86
N ARG A 48 9.01 -10.56 -3.45
CA ARG A 48 8.70 -11.59 -2.45
C ARG A 48 8.31 -10.97 -1.10
N GLU A 49 9.08 -10.00 -0.63
CA GLU A 49 8.81 -9.28 0.62
C GLU A 49 7.48 -8.51 0.54
N GLY A 50 7.21 -7.85 -0.58
CA GLY A 50 5.96 -7.13 -0.79
C GLY A 50 4.73 -8.03 -0.83
N LEU A 51 4.82 -9.19 -1.51
CA LEU A 51 3.74 -10.19 -1.52
C LEU A 51 3.49 -10.75 -0.12
N ALA A 52 4.55 -11.06 0.63
CA ALA A 52 4.43 -11.53 2.01
C ALA A 52 3.81 -10.46 2.92
N ALA A 53 4.21 -9.20 2.77
CA ALA A 53 3.65 -8.08 3.52
C ALA A 53 2.16 -7.85 3.19
N ALA A 54 1.77 -7.94 1.91
CA ALA A 54 0.37 -7.83 1.52
C ALA A 54 -0.48 -8.98 2.07
N GLN A 55 0.06 -10.20 2.10
CA GLN A 55 -0.61 -11.34 2.73
C GLN A 55 -0.77 -11.12 4.25
N ALA A 56 0.25 -10.59 4.92
CA ALA A 56 0.15 -10.25 6.35
C ALA A 56 -0.92 -9.19 6.62
N LEU A 57 -1.00 -8.14 5.79
CA LEU A 57 -2.06 -7.12 5.89
C LEU A 57 -3.45 -7.73 5.69
N MET A 58 -3.61 -8.63 4.73
CA MET A 58 -4.89 -9.31 4.48
C MET A 58 -5.31 -10.20 5.66
N SER A 59 -4.35 -10.87 6.30
CA SER A 59 -4.61 -11.75 7.45
C SER A 59 -4.77 -11.01 8.78
N SER A 60 -4.43 -9.72 8.85
CA SER A 60 -4.52 -8.93 10.08
C SER A 60 -5.98 -8.62 10.43
N ASN A 61 -6.42 -8.99 11.63
CA ASN A 61 -7.78 -8.74 12.09
C ASN A 61 -8.01 -7.27 12.45
N TYR A 62 -9.22 -6.77 12.24
CA TYR A 62 -9.68 -5.54 12.88
C TYR A 62 -10.07 -5.88 14.33
N ASN A 63 -9.48 -5.18 15.30
CA ASN A 63 -9.86 -5.30 16.71
C ASN A 63 -10.76 -4.12 17.09
N PRO A 64 -12.10 -4.24 16.99
CA PRO A 64 -12.98 -3.25 17.57
C PRO A 64 -12.79 -3.25 19.08
N SER A 65 -12.59 -2.09 19.70
CA SER A 65 -12.82 -1.99 21.15
C SER A 65 -14.32 -2.14 21.38
N MET A 66 -14.72 -3.00 22.32
CA MET A 66 -16.12 -3.14 22.70
C MET A 66 -16.68 -1.78 23.12
N THR A 67 -17.63 -1.25 22.36
CA THR A 67 -18.39 -0.06 22.73
C THR A 67 -19.47 -0.43 23.74
N PRO A 68 -19.73 0.43 24.74
CA PRO A 68 -20.75 0.16 25.76
C PRO A 68 -22.16 0.11 25.14
N ALA A 69 -23.05 -0.65 25.78
CA ALA A 69 -24.37 -1.07 25.29
C ALA A 69 -25.39 0.05 24.94
N GLN A 70 -25.05 1.33 25.09
CA GLN A 70 -25.89 2.47 24.72
C GLN A 70 -25.31 3.16 23.48
N SER A 71 -25.74 2.68 22.31
CA SER A 71 -25.50 3.32 21.01
C SER A 71 -26.24 4.66 20.95
N ASN A 72 -25.50 5.76 20.87
CA ASN A 72 -26.01 7.08 20.48
C ASN A 72 -25.23 7.61 19.27
N VAL A 73 -25.68 8.72 18.69
CA VAL A 73 -25.08 9.24 17.44
C VAL A 73 -23.62 9.68 17.62
N GLU A 74 -23.22 10.06 18.84
CA GLU A 74 -21.82 10.41 19.15
C GLU A 74 -20.92 9.18 19.27
N THR A 75 -21.43 8.08 19.85
CA THR A 75 -20.70 6.81 19.86
C THR A 75 -20.51 6.26 18.45
N GLU A 76 -21.53 6.36 17.60
CA GLU A 76 -21.44 5.99 16.18
C GLU A 76 -20.42 6.83 15.43
N LYS A 77 -20.42 8.16 15.63
CA LYS A 77 -19.41 9.06 15.06
C LYS A 77 -17.99 8.62 15.45
N ALA A 78 -17.76 8.36 16.73
CA ALA A 78 -16.45 7.96 17.25
C ALA A 78 -16.00 6.60 16.67
N GLU A 79 -16.92 5.65 16.54
CA GLU A 79 -16.65 4.37 15.87
C GLU A 79 -16.27 4.56 14.41
N LEU A 80 -17.03 5.35 13.65
CA LEU A 80 -16.75 5.61 12.24
C LEU A 80 -15.40 6.30 12.03
N GLN A 81 -15.06 7.31 12.85
CA GLN A 81 -13.74 7.96 12.80
C GLN A 81 -12.60 6.97 13.07
N ARG A 82 -12.80 6.04 14.01
CA ARG A 82 -11.81 5.00 14.30
C ARG A 82 -11.67 4.00 13.14
N VAL A 83 -12.77 3.62 12.51
CA VAL A 83 -12.75 2.75 11.32
C VAL A 83 -12.05 3.47 10.16
N ILE A 84 -12.31 4.75 9.94
CA ILE A 84 -11.61 5.57 8.93
C ILE A 84 -10.10 5.56 9.19
N LEU A 85 -9.67 5.73 10.44
CA LEU A 85 -8.26 5.70 10.81
C LEU A 85 -7.62 4.34 10.48
N ASP A 86 -8.22 3.24 10.93
CA ASP A 86 -7.66 1.91 10.69
C ASP A 86 -7.64 1.55 9.19
N ALA A 87 -8.74 1.82 8.48
CA ALA A 87 -8.84 1.59 7.05
C ALA A 87 -7.81 2.45 6.27
N SER A 88 -7.59 3.71 6.67
CA SER A 88 -6.60 4.60 6.08
C SER A 88 -5.18 4.08 6.29
N ALA A 89 -4.88 3.55 7.49
CA ALA A 89 -3.57 2.96 7.79
C ALA A 89 -3.30 1.72 6.92
N ARG A 90 -4.28 0.82 6.79
CA ARG A 90 -4.17 -0.36 5.93
C ARG A 90 -4.03 0.01 4.46
N ARG A 91 -4.83 0.96 3.96
CA ARG A 91 -4.74 1.48 2.58
C ARG A 91 -3.37 2.12 2.33
N PHE A 92 -2.85 2.89 3.28
CA PHE A 92 -1.51 3.48 3.19
C PHE A 92 -0.41 2.40 3.08
N GLN A 93 -0.43 1.38 3.95
CA GLN A 93 0.53 0.28 3.90
C GLN A 93 0.42 -0.50 2.58
N ALA A 94 -0.80 -0.80 2.13
CA ALA A 94 -1.04 -1.49 0.86
C ALA A 94 -0.54 -0.66 -0.34
N HIS A 95 -0.81 0.65 -0.38
CA HIS A 95 -0.37 1.50 -1.49
C HIS A 95 1.15 1.59 -1.56
N ARG A 96 1.82 1.71 -0.41
CA ARG A 96 3.28 1.67 -0.33
C ARG A 96 3.85 0.36 -0.84
N ILE A 97 3.25 -0.78 -0.46
CA ILE A 97 3.64 -2.09 -0.98
C ILE A 97 3.44 -2.15 -2.49
N TYR A 98 2.27 -1.72 -2.98
CA TYR A 98 1.94 -1.70 -4.40
C TYR A 98 2.99 -0.93 -5.22
N LEU A 99 3.34 0.29 -4.81
CA LEU A 99 4.34 1.10 -5.51
C LEU A 99 5.72 0.41 -5.58
N ARG A 100 6.16 -0.18 -4.47
CA ARG A 100 7.45 -0.90 -4.39
C ARG A 100 7.44 -2.15 -5.27
N VAL A 101 6.38 -2.96 -5.20
CA VAL A 101 6.26 -4.19 -5.98
C VAL A 101 6.11 -3.87 -7.48
N ALA A 102 5.39 -2.81 -7.84
CA ALA A 102 5.27 -2.36 -9.22
C ALA A 102 6.63 -1.92 -9.81
N ALA A 103 7.43 -1.17 -9.04
CA ALA A 103 8.80 -0.81 -9.42
C ALA A 103 9.68 -2.05 -9.60
N ALA A 104 9.60 -3.00 -8.65
CA ALA A 104 10.37 -4.22 -8.70
C ALA A 104 9.97 -5.13 -9.88
N ARG A 105 8.67 -5.16 -10.24
CA ARG A 105 8.20 -5.88 -11.43
C ARG A 105 8.71 -5.24 -12.72
N ARG A 106 8.69 -3.90 -12.83
CA ARG A 106 9.32 -3.20 -13.97
C ARG A 106 10.81 -3.54 -14.09
N TRP A 107 11.52 -3.55 -12.97
CA TRP A 107 12.91 -4.00 -12.93
C TRP A 107 13.08 -5.43 -13.46
N ALA A 108 12.23 -6.37 -13.01
CA ALA A 108 12.30 -7.77 -13.41
C ALA A 108 12.04 -7.95 -14.91
N ILE A 109 11.03 -7.28 -15.45
CA ILE A 109 10.72 -7.30 -16.89
C ILE A 109 11.89 -6.74 -17.71
N ASN A 110 12.45 -5.59 -17.33
CA ASN A 110 13.58 -4.99 -18.03
C ASN A 110 14.82 -5.88 -17.99
N ARG A 111 15.11 -6.49 -16.83
CA ARG A 111 16.20 -7.46 -16.69
C ARG A 111 16.00 -8.66 -17.62
N GLN A 112 14.81 -9.25 -17.64
CA GLN A 112 14.49 -10.38 -18.53
C GLN A 112 14.65 -10.00 -20.01
N ASN A 113 14.23 -8.80 -20.40
CA ASN A 113 14.39 -8.29 -21.77
C ASN A 113 15.85 -8.08 -22.19
N ILE A 114 16.73 -7.70 -21.25
CA ILE A 114 18.18 -7.59 -21.48
C ILE A 114 18.79 -8.97 -21.65
N LEU A 115 18.46 -9.89 -20.75
CA LEU A 115 19.06 -11.22 -20.71
C LEU A 115 18.55 -12.13 -21.84
N ARG A 116 17.29 -11.99 -22.25
CA ARG A 116 16.64 -12.82 -23.29
C ARG A 116 16.85 -14.33 -23.07
N GLY A 117 16.82 -14.76 -21.80
CA GLY A 117 17.07 -16.15 -21.39
C GLY A 117 18.53 -16.57 -21.27
N GLN A 118 19.49 -15.69 -21.58
CA GLN A 118 20.91 -15.91 -21.35
C GLN A 118 21.31 -15.62 -19.91
N GLN A 119 22.43 -16.19 -19.47
CA GLN A 119 23.02 -15.84 -18.18
C GLN A 119 23.60 -14.42 -18.19
N PRO A 120 23.56 -13.70 -17.05
CA PRO A 120 24.27 -12.43 -16.91
C PRO A 120 25.75 -12.58 -17.25
N GLY A 121 26.28 -11.64 -18.05
CA GLY A 121 27.67 -11.66 -18.50
C GLY A 121 28.18 -10.25 -18.83
N PRO A 122 29.46 -10.10 -19.20
CA PRO A 122 30.08 -8.78 -19.44
C PRO A 122 29.32 -7.92 -20.45
N GLN A 123 28.77 -8.54 -21.50
CA GLN A 123 27.96 -7.86 -22.52
C GLN A 123 26.66 -7.24 -21.98
N HIS A 124 26.11 -7.76 -20.88
CA HIS A 124 24.87 -7.29 -20.26
C HIS A 124 25.12 -6.28 -19.14
N ALA A 125 26.34 -6.22 -18.60
CA ALA A 125 26.66 -5.57 -17.33
C ALA A 125 26.24 -4.08 -17.28
N ALA A 126 26.52 -3.31 -18.33
CA ALA A 126 26.17 -1.89 -18.38
C ALA A 126 24.65 -1.65 -18.38
N GLN A 127 23.89 -2.47 -19.13
CA GLN A 127 22.44 -2.35 -19.21
C GLN A 127 21.78 -2.79 -17.89
N LEU A 128 22.23 -3.91 -17.32
CA LEU A 128 21.75 -4.39 -16.01
C LEU A 128 22.01 -3.36 -14.91
N LYS A 129 23.20 -2.75 -14.90
CA LYS A 129 23.53 -1.66 -13.96
C LYS A 129 22.58 -0.47 -14.11
N THR A 130 22.23 -0.12 -15.35
CA THR A 130 21.29 0.98 -15.62
C THR A 130 19.90 0.66 -15.07
N VAL A 131 19.37 -0.54 -15.34
CA VAL A 131 18.07 -0.98 -14.82
C VAL A 131 18.04 -1.01 -13.28
N SER A 132 19.12 -1.49 -12.65
CA SER A 132 19.27 -1.45 -11.19
C SER A 132 19.37 -0.04 -10.62
N ASN A 133 20.04 0.89 -11.31
CA ASN A 133 20.09 2.30 -10.90
C ASN A 133 18.70 2.94 -10.97
N THR A 134 17.96 2.74 -12.06
CA THR A 134 16.58 3.23 -12.21
C THR A 134 15.67 2.67 -11.13
N PHE A 135 15.75 1.37 -10.85
CA PHE A 135 14.98 0.75 -9.78
C PHE A 135 15.28 1.37 -8.41
N ARG A 136 16.55 1.57 -8.07
CA ARG A 136 16.92 2.22 -6.80
C ARG A 136 16.43 3.67 -6.72
N GLN A 137 16.42 4.40 -7.84
CA GLN A 137 15.84 5.74 -7.90
C GLN A 137 14.33 5.73 -7.68
N GLU A 138 13.59 4.84 -8.35
CA GLU A 138 12.14 4.67 -8.14
C GLU A 138 11.84 4.32 -6.68
N MET A 139 12.60 3.37 -6.09
CA MET A 139 12.43 2.96 -4.70
C MET A 139 12.72 4.10 -3.71
N ALA A 140 13.68 4.98 -4.01
CA ALA A 140 13.97 6.16 -3.19
C ALA A 140 12.85 7.20 -3.22
N GLN A 141 12.04 7.25 -4.29
CA GLN A 141 10.89 8.15 -4.39
C GLN A 141 9.70 7.67 -3.56
N VAL A 142 9.59 6.37 -3.27
CA VAL A 142 8.50 5.79 -2.45
C VAL A 142 8.72 6.09 -0.96
N THR A 143 8.53 7.35 -0.61
CA THR A 143 8.54 7.86 0.77
C THR A 143 7.12 7.88 1.35
N ASP A 144 7.01 7.92 2.67
CA ASP A 144 5.71 8.01 3.34
C ASP A 144 4.93 9.27 2.92
N GLN A 145 5.65 10.39 2.72
CA GLN A 145 5.07 11.64 2.25
C GLN A 145 4.56 11.53 0.80
N TYR A 146 5.28 10.82 -0.07
CA TYR A 146 4.83 10.57 -1.44
C TYR A 146 3.55 9.73 -1.44
N VAL A 147 3.52 8.65 -0.66
CA VAL A 147 2.37 7.73 -0.58
C VAL A 147 1.11 8.45 -0.12
N VAL A 148 1.19 9.23 0.97
CA VAL A 148 0.00 9.95 1.46
C VAL A 148 -0.45 11.05 0.51
N ALA A 149 0.49 11.75 -0.14
CA ALA A 149 0.16 12.81 -1.10
C ALA A 149 -0.53 12.24 -2.34
N ASP A 150 -0.06 11.10 -2.85
CA ASP A 150 -0.66 10.42 -4.00
C ASP A 150 -2.08 9.93 -3.70
N LEU A 151 -2.29 9.29 -2.54
CA LEU A 151 -3.62 8.87 -2.09
C LEU A 151 -4.56 10.07 -1.92
N ARG A 152 -4.10 11.14 -1.26
CA ARG A 152 -4.91 12.36 -1.05
C ARG A 152 -5.28 13.03 -2.37
N ALA A 153 -4.35 13.05 -3.33
CA ALA A 153 -4.60 13.58 -4.66
C ALA A 153 -5.63 12.74 -5.42
N ALA A 154 -5.56 11.40 -5.32
CA ALA A 154 -6.55 10.50 -5.91
C ALA A 154 -7.94 10.73 -5.30
N ASP A 155 -8.03 10.80 -3.97
CA ASP A 155 -9.30 11.04 -3.28
C ASP A 155 -9.93 12.40 -3.62
N THR A 156 -9.10 13.43 -3.73
CA THR A 156 -9.55 14.78 -4.13
C THR A 156 -10.07 14.78 -5.57
N ARG A 157 -9.38 14.10 -6.50
CA ARG A 157 -9.83 13.97 -7.89
C ARG A 157 -11.15 13.20 -8.01
N ALA A 158 -11.37 12.22 -7.13
CA ALA A 158 -12.60 11.43 -7.09
C ALA A 158 -13.77 12.17 -6.42
N GLY A 159 -13.53 13.33 -5.78
CA GLY A 159 -14.56 14.11 -5.11
C GLY A 159 -15.03 13.51 -3.78
N HIS A 160 -14.21 12.66 -3.15
CA HIS A 160 -14.53 12.04 -1.87
C HIS A 160 -14.60 13.06 -0.74
N TRP A 161 -15.36 12.74 0.32
CA TRP A 161 -15.41 13.55 1.54
C TRP A 161 -14.22 13.21 2.46
N LEU A 162 -13.39 14.20 2.79
CA LEU A 162 -12.07 13.98 3.43
C LEU A 162 -11.88 14.73 4.75
N ALA A 163 -12.96 15.19 5.38
CA ALA A 163 -12.85 16.05 6.56
C ALA A 163 -12.28 15.31 7.78
N ASP A 164 -12.57 14.02 7.92
CA ASP A 164 -12.10 13.16 9.03
C ASP A 164 -10.95 12.22 8.63
N ASP A 165 -10.39 12.40 7.44
CA ASP A 165 -9.23 11.61 7.00
C ASP A 165 -8.01 11.93 7.88
N PRO A 166 -7.31 10.91 8.41
CA PRO A 166 -6.20 11.12 9.32
C PRO A 166 -4.98 11.70 8.61
N SER A 167 -4.21 12.51 9.34
CA SER A 167 -2.91 12.99 8.87
C SER A 167 -1.86 11.88 8.88
N LEU A 168 -0.77 12.06 8.11
CA LEU A 168 0.32 11.08 8.07
C LEU A 168 0.90 10.74 9.45
N PRO A 169 1.17 11.70 10.36
CA PRO A 169 1.65 11.37 11.70
C PRO A 169 0.70 10.48 12.50
N VAL A 170 -0.62 10.67 12.34
CA VAL A 170 -1.65 9.86 13.00
C VAL A 170 -1.67 8.44 12.42
N ILE A 171 -1.62 8.31 11.09
CA ILE A 171 -1.51 7.01 10.40
C ILE A 171 -0.27 6.24 10.88
N LEU A 172 0.91 6.89 10.87
CA LEU A 172 2.15 6.22 11.26
C LEU A 172 2.16 5.83 12.74
N THR A 173 1.53 6.63 13.60
CA THR A 173 1.37 6.29 15.03
C THR A 173 0.46 5.09 15.20
N TRP A 174 -0.66 5.04 14.48
CA TRP A 174 -1.58 3.91 14.49
C TRP A 174 -0.92 2.60 14.05
N ILE A 175 -0.13 2.65 12.97
CA ILE A 175 0.62 1.48 12.47
C ILE A 175 1.62 0.98 13.53
N ARG A 176 2.34 1.88 14.20
CA ARG A 176 3.30 1.49 15.24
C ARG A 176 2.65 0.85 16.46
N SER A 177 1.42 1.23 16.81
CA SER A 177 0.68 0.65 17.93
C SER A 177 -0.06 -0.65 17.59
N HIS A 178 -0.14 -1.02 16.31
CA HIS A 178 -0.84 -2.21 15.82
C HIS A 178 0.00 -2.95 14.74
N PRO A 179 1.12 -3.58 15.12
CA PRO A 179 2.03 -4.27 14.19
C PRO A 179 1.44 -5.55 13.57
#